data_AF-A0A7V6GBW2-F1
#
_entry.id   AF-A0A7V6GBW2-F1
#
_cell.length_a   1.000
_cell.length_b   1.000
_cell.length_c   1.000
_cell.angle_alpha   90.00
_cell.angle_beta   90.00
_cell.angle_gamma   90.00
#
_symmetry.space_group_name_H-M   'P 1'
#
loop_
_entity.id
_entity.type
_entity.pdbx_description
1 polymer ?
#
loop_
_entity_poly.entity_id
_entity_poly.type
_entity_poly.pdbx_seq_one_letter_code
_entity_poly.pdbx_strand_id
1 'polypeptide(L)'
;MKIIFYSYSGVHSAVVAGAAYLGLWSAQEAASLQFSGIPFFGCQESKSELRYLGNDKQGNQVYTLGVKGEMELVPRAIQDFLQLMEIPAQDLIMINTNLFINRMSRWGERLARYGLIKTGNFLARQGLKKDFPLLFKEVKKMLKRQGVLT
;
A
#
# COMPACT_ATOMS: atom_id res chain seq x y z
N MET A 1 -6.94 -16.16 0.84
CA MET A 1 -7.12 -14.96 1.68
C MET A 1 -6.95 -13.69 0.83
N LYS A 2 -7.48 -12.56 1.29
CA LYS A 2 -7.28 -11.23 0.69
C LYS A 2 -6.28 -10.45 1.53
N ILE A 3 -5.38 -9.71 0.89
CA ILE A 3 -4.40 -8.84 1.56
C ILE A 3 -4.58 -7.42 1.01
N ILE A 4 -4.95 -6.48 1.86
CA ILE A 4 -5.17 -5.08 1.50
C ILE A 4 -4.06 -4.23 2.12
N PHE A 5 -3.20 -3.68 1.27
CA PHE A 5 -2.30 -2.61 1.66
C PHE A 5 -3.06 -1.29 1.59
N TYR A 6 -3.13 -0.56 2.69
CA TYR A 6 -3.86 0.70 2.71
C TYR A 6 -2.98 1.86 3.17
N SER A 7 -3.23 3.01 2.57
CA SER A 7 -2.62 4.28 2.92
C SER A 7 -3.63 5.39 2.73
N TYR A 8 -3.19 6.64 2.85
CA TYR A 8 -4.07 7.78 2.61
C TYR A 8 -4.60 7.73 1.17
N SER A 9 -3.68 7.66 0.21
CA SER A 9 -3.98 7.67 -1.22
C SER A 9 -4.32 6.29 -1.81
N GLY A 10 -3.74 5.22 -1.27
CA GLY A 10 -3.82 3.89 -1.84
C GLY A 10 -3.02 3.70 -3.14
N VAL A 11 -2.38 4.74 -3.67
CA VAL A 11 -1.67 4.74 -4.97
C VAL A 11 -0.16 5.05 -4.84
N HIS A 12 0.32 5.30 -3.63
CA HIS A 12 1.73 5.55 -3.33
C HIS A 12 2.32 4.41 -2.49
N SER A 13 2.45 4.60 -1.18
CA SER A 13 3.08 3.61 -0.29
C SER A 13 2.38 2.25 -0.29
N ALA A 14 1.05 2.23 -0.41
CA ALA A 14 0.27 1.00 -0.48
C ALA A 14 0.63 0.16 -1.73
N VAL A 15 0.67 0.81 -2.90
CA VAL A 15 1.08 0.20 -4.18
C VAL A 15 2.52 -0.30 -4.10
N VAL A 16 3.43 0.51 -3.56
CA VAL A 16 4.84 0.12 -3.41
C VAL A 16 4.99 -1.08 -2.46
N ALA A 17 4.28 -1.09 -1.33
CA ALA A 17 4.33 -2.23 -0.41
C ALA A 17 3.76 -3.51 -1.02
N GLY A 18 2.60 -3.42 -1.68
CA GLY A 18 1.96 -4.57 -2.32
C GLY A 18 2.78 -5.13 -3.48
N ALA A 19 3.35 -4.28 -4.31
CA ALA A 19 4.25 -4.69 -5.38
C ALA A 19 5.53 -5.37 -4.85
N ALA A 20 6.09 -4.86 -3.75
CA ALA A 20 7.25 -5.46 -3.10
C ALA A 20 6.91 -6.82 -2.48
N TYR A 21 5.72 -6.95 -1.89
CA TYR A 21 5.22 -8.21 -1.36
C TYR A 21 5.05 -9.28 -2.46
N LEU A 22 4.50 -8.89 -3.61
CA LEU A 22 4.32 -9.76 -4.77
C LEU A 22 5.64 -10.15 -5.46
N GLY A 23 6.78 -9.59 -5.03
CA GLY A 23 8.06 -9.85 -5.66
C GLY A 23 8.17 -9.25 -7.05
N LEU A 24 7.44 -8.17 -7.34
CA LEU A 24 7.58 -7.41 -8.60
C LEU A 24 8.95 -6.70 -8.71
N TRP A 25 9.80 -6.82 -7.69
CA TRP A 25 11.19 -6.37 -7.69
C TRP A 25 12.12 -7.32 -6.95
N SER A 26 13.35 -7.37 -7.43
CA SER A 26 14.55 -7.73 -6.66
C SER A 26 15.01 -6.57 -5.76
N ALA A 27 15.79 -6.90 -4.71
CA ALA A 27 16.34 -5.90 -3.79
C ALA A 27 17.29 -4.88 -4.48
N GLN A 28 17.84 -5.21 -5.65
CA GLN A 28 18.66 -4.30 -6.46
C GLN A 28 17.81 -3.34 -7.31
N GLU A 29 16.68 -3.79 -7.84
CA GLU A 29 15.71 -2.93 -8.53
C GLU A 29 15.04 -1.93 -7.58
N ALA A 30 14.91 -2.33 -6.31
CA ALA A 30 14.55 -1.45 -5.20
C ALA A 30 15.57 -0.33 -4.90
N ALA A 31 16.80 -0.39 -5.43
CA ALA A 31 17.76 0.72 -5.28
C ALA A 31 17.64 1.75 -6.42
N SER A 32 17.18 1.36 -7.61
CA SER A 32 17.06 2.23 -8.79
C SER A 32 15.67 2.89 -8.93
N LEU A 33 14.61 2.19 -8.46
CA LEU A 33 13.21 2.61 -8.27
C LEU A 33 12.72 3.77 -9.15
N GLN A 34 12.55 3.57 -10.45
CA GLN A 34 11.81 4.58 -11.23
C GLN A 34 10.30 4.60 -10.92
N PHE A 35 9.77 3.55 -10.26
CA PHE A 35 8.34 3.27 -9.98
C PHE A 35 7.42 3.29 -11.22
N SER A 36 7.96 3.56 -12.40
CA SER A 36 7.25 3.67 -13.67
C SER A 36 6.60 2.37 -14.16
N GLY A 37 7.03 1.22 -13.63
CA GLY A 37 6.46 -0.09 -13.96
C GLY A 37 5.42 -0.60 -12.97
N ILE A 38 5.10 0.11 -11.88
CA ILE A 38 4.12 -0.39 -10.92
C ILE A 38 2.70 0.00 -11.36
N PRO A 39 1.77 -0.97 -11.42
CA PRO A 39 0.36 -0.67 -11.60
C PRO A 39 -0.13 0.36 -10.58
N PHE A 40 -0.86 1.36 -11.06
CA PHE A 40 -1.53 2.39 -10.24
C PHE A 40 -0.61 3.35 -9.48
N PHE A 41 0.72 3.28 -9.61
CA PHE A 41 1.58 4.21 -8.87
C PHE A 41 1.33 5.66 -9.29
N GLY A 42 0.96 6.50 -8.32
CA GLY A 42 0.71 7.93 -8.53
C GLY A 42 -0.44 8.22 -9.51
N CYS A 43 -1.32 7.25 -9.79
CA CYS A 43 -2.50 7.53 -10.60
C CYS A 43 -3.43 8.49 -9.87
N GLN A 44 -4.19 9.29 -10.62
CA GLN A 44 -5.09 10.26 -10.02
C GLN A 44 -6.13 9.57 -9.12
N GLU A 45 -6.21 10.01 -7.87
CA GLU A 45 -7.26 9.61 -6.95
C GLU A 45 -8.57 10.25 -7.39
N SER A 46 -9.39 9.52 -8.15
CA SER A 46 -10.76 9.94 -8.45
C SER A 46 -11.73 9.47 -7.37
N LYS A 47 -11.52 8.25 -6.83
CA LYS A 47 -12.32 7.61 -5.76
C LYS A 47 -11.45 6.70 -4.89
N SER A 48 -11.87 6.49 -3.64
CA SER A 48 -11.31 5.48 -2.73
C SER A 48 -11.69 4.09 -3.23
N GLU A 49 -10.96 3.60 -4.23
CA GLU A 49 -11.20 2.31 -4.86
C GLU A 49 -10.28 1.25 -4.27
N LEU A 50 -10.85 0.05 -4.11
CA LEU A 50 -10.08 -1.15 -3.87
C LEU A 50 -9.47 -1.62 -5.20
N ARG A 51 -8.14 -1.55 -5.32
CA ARG A 51 -7.42 -1.86 -6.57
C ARG A 51 -6.72 -3.19 -6.46
N TYR A 52 -7.02 -4.11 -7.37
CA TYR A 52 -6.36 -5.42 -7.42
C TYR A 52 -4.96 -5.28 -8.03
N LEU A 53 -3.94 -5.74 -7.30
CA LEU A 53 -2.54 -5.73 -7.75
C LEU A 53 -2.09 -7.06 -8.36
N GLY A 54 -2.61 -8.18 -7.87
CA GLY A 54 -2.17 -9.51 -8.32
C GLY A 54 -2.37 -10.60 -7.27
N ASN A 55 -1.92 -11.80 -7.61
CA ASN A 55 -1.92 -12.95 -6.71
C ASN A 55 -0.50 -13.26 -6.25
N ASP A 56 -0.33 -13.63 -4.98
CA ASP A 56 0.94 -14.18 -4.50
C ASP A 56 1.10 -15.66 -4.86
N LYS A 57 2.24 -16.25 -4.48
CA LYS A 57 2.57 -17.67 -4.76
C LYS A 57 1.64 -18.67 -4.06
N GLN A 58 0.93 -18.24 -3.00
CA GLN A 58 -0.01 -19.08 -2.24
C GLN A 58 -1.45 -18.89 -2.74
N GLY A 59 -1.67 -18.08 -3.77
CA GLY A 59 -2.99 -17.77 -4.31
C GLY A 59 -3.75 -16.69 -3.54
N ASN A 60 -3.09 -15.97 -2.62
CA ASN A 60 -3.73 -14.84 -1.94
C ASN A 60 -3.84 -13.66 -2.89
N GLN A 61 -4.99 -12.99 -2.84
CA GLN A 61 -5.28 -11.84 -3.70
C GLN A 61 -4.84 -10.55 -3.00
N VAL A 62 -4.00 -9.77 -3.67
CA VAL A 62 -3.38 -8.57 -3.12
C VAL A 62 -4.04 -7.33 -3.71
N TYR A 63 -4.38 -6.38 -2.85
CA TYR A 63 -5.07 -5.16 -3.21
C TYR A 63 -4.43 -3.92 -2.56
N THR A 64 -4.77 -2.74 -3.09
CA THR A 64 -4.54 -1.47 -2.42
C THR A 64 -5.82 -0.70 -2.16
N LEU A 65 -5.80 0.12 -1.10
CA LEU A 65 -6.93 0.96 -0.71
C LEU A 65 -6.46 2.34 -0.22
N GLY A 66 -7.13 3.39 -0.68
CA GLY A 66 -6.95 4.76 -0.18
C GLY A 66 -8.02 5.10 0.86
N VAL A 67 -7.64 5.27 2.12
CA VAL A 67 -8.56 5.55 3.24
C VAL A 67 -8.59 7.03 3.65
N LYS A 68 -7.83 7.87 2.94
CA LYS A 68 -7.69 9.30 3.25
C LYS A 68 -7.25 9.53 4.70
N GLY A 69 -7.94 10.41 5.43
CA GLY A 69 -7.67 10.68 6.84
C GLY A 69 -8.14 9.56 7.77
N GLU A 70 -8.96 8.62 7.30
CA GLU A 70 -9.70 7.67 8.11
C GLU A 70 -8.91 6.36 8.32
N MET A 71 -7.70 6.48 8.85
CA MET A 71 -6.74 5.37 9.02
C MET A 71 -7.16 4.29 10.01
N GLU A 72 -8.11 4.62 10.89
CA GLU A 72 -8.65 3.72 11.92
C GLU A 72 -10.11 3.34 11.62
N LEU A 73 -10.94 4.33 11.25
CA LEU A 73 -12.36 4.13 11.03
C LEU A 73 -12.63 3.18 9.85
N VAL A 74 -11.97 3.37 8.70
CA VAL A 74 -12.20 2.52 7.52
C VAL A 74 -11.80 1.06 7.74
N PRO A 75 -10.57 0.72 8.20
CA PRO A 75 -10.23 -0.68 8.45
C PRO A 75 -11.10 -1.31 9.53
N ARG A 76 -11.47 -0.57 10.59
CA ARG A 76 -12.39 -1.07 11.63
C ARG A 76 -13.78 -1.34 11.05
N ALA A 77 -14.35 -0.41 10.29
CA ALA A 77 -15.65 -0.60 9.66
C ALA A 77 -15.67 -1.81 8.71
N ILE A 78 -14.58 -2.04 7.98
CA ILE A 78 -14.44 -3.25 7.14
C ILE A 78 -14.40 -4.51 8.01
N GLN A 79 -13.62 -4.52 9.08
CA GLN A 79 -13.55 -5.67 10.01
C GLN A 79 -14.89 -5.97 10.67
N ASP A 80 -15.56 -4.94 11.19
CA ASP A 80 -16.87 -5.07 11.83
C ASP A 80 -17.92 -5.57 10.82
N PHE A 81 -17.89 -5.07 9.58
CA PHE A 81 -18.77 -5.54 8.52
C PHE A 81 -18.53 -7.02 8.17
N LEU A 82 -17.27 -7.45 8.07
CA LEU A 82 -16.95 -8.86 7.83
C LEU A 82 -17.42 -9.76 8.98
N GLN A 83 -17.27 -9.30 10.22
CA GLN A 83 -17.77 -10.02 11.40
C GLN A 83 -19.28 -10.17 11.36
N LEU A 84 -20.02 -9.12 10.98
CA LEU A 84 -21.48 -9.17 10.81
C LEU A 84 -21.92 -10.14 9.72
N MET A 85 -21.09 -10.31 8.69
CA MET A 85 -21.32 -11.26 7.59
C MET A 85 -20.79 -12.67 7.90
N GLU A 86 -20.35 -12.92 9.13
CA GLU A 86 -19.77 -14.19 9.59
C GLU A 86 -18.55 -14.64 8.75
N ILE A 87 -17.84 -13.69 8.14
CA ILE A 87 -16.62 -13.95 7.39
C ILE A 87 -15.44 -14.04 8.37
N PRO A 88 -14.67 -15.14 8.37
CA PRO A 88 -13.53 -15.29 9.25
C PRO A 88 -12.51 -14.16 9.10
N ALA A 89 -12.05 -13.60 10.21
CA ALA A 89 -11.05 -12.52 10.20
C ALA A 89 -9.73 -12.91 9.53
N GLN A 90 -9.40 -14.20 9.51
CA GLN A 90 -8.24 -14.75 8.80
C GLN A 90 -8.33 -14.67 7.27
N ASP A 91 -9.53 -14.43 6.72
CA ASP A 91 -9.73 -14.34 5.26
C ASP A 91 -9.38 -12.95 4.70
N LEU A 92 -9.23 -11.94 5.58
CA LEU A 92 -8.78 -10.60 5.21
C LEU A 92 -7.67 -10.10 6.13
N ILE A 93 -6.57 -9.69 5.52
CA ILE A 93 -5.50 -8.96 6.19
C ILE A 93 -5.44 -7.53 5.67
N MET A 94 -5.33 -6.57 6.60
CA MET A 94 -5.16 -5.16 6.29
C MET A 94 -3.85 -4.64 6.86
N ILE A 95 -3.07 -3.95 6.03
CA ILE A 95 -1.73 -3.45 6.37
C ILE A 95 -1.65 -1.94 6.13
N ASN A 96 -1.43 -1.19 7.21
CA ASN A 96 -1.24 0.26 7.16
C ASN A 96 0.19 0.60 6.71
N THR A 97 0.34 1.14 5.50
CA THR A 97 1.65 1.56 4.97
C THR A 97 1.97 3.03 5.24
N ASN A 98 1.01 3.80 5.78
CA ASN A 98 1.19 5.22 6.08
C ASN A 98 2.13 5.46 7.28
N LEU A 99 2.30 4.45 8.14
CA LEU A 99 3.17 4.53 9.33
C LEU A 99 4.66 4.63 8.97
N PHE A 100 5.04 4.22 7.76
CA PHE A 100 6.44 4.04 7.37
C PHE A 100 6.95 5.09 6.38
N ILE A 101 6.16 6.13 6.12
CA ILE A 101 6.52 7.17 5.17
C ILE A 101 6.96 8.47 5.84
N ASN A 102 8.02 9.06 5.29
CA ASN A 102 8.58 10.33 5.71
C ASN A 102 7.74 11.53 5.25
N ARG A 103 8.14 12.73 5.69
CA ARG A 103 7.46 13.99 5.35
C ARG A 103 7.48 14.26 3.83
N MET A 104 8.57 13.95 3.13
CA MET A 104 8.68 14.17 1.68
C MET A 104 7.65 13.36 0.89
N SER A 105 7.48 12.08 1.25
CA SER A 105 6.45 11.19 0.70
C SER A 105 5.04 11.76 0.89
N ARG A 106 4.74 12.23 2.11
CA ARG A 106 3.44 12.84 2.45
C ARG A 106 3.18 14.14 1.69
N TRP A 107 4.19 15.00 1.58
CA TRP A 107 4.11 16.24 0.82
C TRP A 107 3.90 15.98 -0.67
N GLY A 108 4.63 15.02 -1.24
CA GLY A 108 4.45 14.61 -2.63
C GLY A 108 3.02 14.13 -2.91
N GLU A 109 2.50 13.23 -2.07
CA GLU A 109 1.12 12.77 -2.18
C GLU A 109 0.12 13.94 -2.12
N ARG A 110 0.33 14.87 -1.17
CA ARG A 110 -0.52 16.05 -1.01
C ARG A 110 -0.52 16.94 -2.24
N LEU A 111 0.64 17.20 -2.85
CA LEU A 111 0.74 17.99 -4.08
C LEU A 111 0.05 17.30 -5.25
N ALA A 112 0.20 15.98 -5.39
CA ALA A 112 -0.44 15.22 -6.45
C ALA A 112 -1.97 15.36 -6.37
N ARG A 113 -2.51 15.35 -5.16
CA ARG A 113 -3.95 15.56 -4.91
C ARG A 113 -4.45 16.95 -5.29
N TYR A 114 -3.66 18.00 -5.04
CA TYR A 114 -4.03 19.37 -5.41
C TYR A 114 -3.88 19.66 -6.92
N GLY A 115 -3.70 18.64 -7.75
CA GLY A 115 -3.62 18.77 -9.21
C GLY A 115 -2.20 18.89 -9.75
N LEU A 116 -1.18 19.01 -8.88
CA LEU A 116 0.23 19.00 -9.28
C LEU A 116 0.75 17.56 -9.42
N ILE A 117 0.05 16.73 -10.20
CA ILE A 117 0.25 15.27 -10.28
C ILE A 117 1.72 14.92 -10.55
N LYS A 118 2.34 15.52 -11.59
CA LYS A 118 3.73 15.23 -11.96
C LYS A 118 4.72 15.56 -10.84
N THR A 119 4.61 16.76 -10.27
CA THR A 119 5.50 17.23 -9.20
C THR A 119 5.29 16.46 -7.90
N GLY A 120 4.03 16.21 -7.55
CA GLY A 120 3.65 15.44 -6.38
C GLY A 120 4.17 14.01 -6.46
N ASN A 121 3.92 13.32 -7.57
CA ASN A 121 4.42 11.96 -7.81
C ASN A 121 5.95 11.91 -7.81
N PHE A 122 6.61 12.94 -8.35
CA PHE A 122 8.07 13.03 -8.30
C PHE A 122 8.58 13.09 -6.85
N LEU A 123 8.04 13.98 -6.01
CA LEU A 123 8.44 14.08 -4.61
C LEU A 123 8.07 12.83 -3.81
N ALA A 124 6.87 12.28 -4.04
CA ALA A 124 6.41 11.05 -3.39
C ALA A 124 7.36 9.89 -3.72
N ARG A 125 7.78 9.78 -4.99
CA ARG A 125 8.79 8.82 -5.42
C ARG A 125 10.11 9.00 -4.69
N GLN A 126 10.65 10.21 -4.64
CA GLN A 126 11.94 10.45 -3.96
C GLN A 126 11.87 10.15 -2.46
N GLY A 127 10.76 10.49 -1.81
CA GLY A 127 10.52 10.15 -0.42
C GLY A 127 10.47 8.63 -0.20
N LEU A 128 9.66 7.93 -1.01
CA LEU A 128 9.47 6.49 -0.90
C LEU A 128 10.74 5.70 -1.21
N LYS A 129 11.60 6.17 -2.12
CA LYS A 129 12.93 5.58 -2.34
C LYS A 129 13.74 5.49 -1.05
N LYS A 130 13.74 6.58 -0.27
CA LYS A 130 14.47 6.65 1.00
C LYS A 130 13.84 5.75 2.06
N ASP A 131 12.50 5.70 2.09
CA ASP A 131 11.75 4.94 3.09
C ASP A 131 11.64 3.45 2.75
N PHE A 132 11.90 3.06 1.51
CA PHE A 132 11.64 1.71 1.00
C PHE A 132 12.24 0.59 1.87
N PRO A 133 13.51 0.64 2.31
CA PRO A 133 14.08 -0.41 3.15
C PRO A 133 13.32 -0.60 4.47
N LEU A 134 12.90 0.51 5.09
CA LEU A 134 12.14 0.49 6.34
C LEU A 134 10.72 -0.02 6.11
N LEU A 135 10.03 0.53 5.10
CA LEU A 135 8.70 0.11 4.67
C LEU A 135 8.65 -1.40 4.44
N PHE A 136 9.60 -1.93 3.66
CA PHE A 136 9.65 -3.35 3.33
C PHE A 136 9.94 -4.24 4.54
N LYS A 137 10.87 -3.83 5.41
CA LYS A 137 11.20 -4.54 6.64
C LYS A 137 9.98 -4.65 7.56
N GLU A 138 9.29 -3.54 7.81
CA GLU A 138 8.15 -3.52 8.73
C GLU A 138 6.92 -4.22 8.15
N VAL A 139 6.66 -4.08 6.84
CA VAL A 139 5.61 -4.84 6.14
C VAL A 139 5.85 -6.35 6.28
N LYS A 140 7.07 -6.83 6.03
CA LYS A 140 7.41 -8.25 6.23
C LYS A 140 7.18 -8.70 7.67
N LYS A 141 7.54 -7.88 8.65
CA LYS A 141 7.32 -8.18 10.06
C LYS A 141 5.83 -8.27 10.41
N MET A 142 5.00 -7.37 9.89
CA MET A 142 3.54 -7.40 10.08
C MET A 142 2.92 -8.65 9.45
N LEU A 143 3.31 -8.97 8.22
CA LEU A 143 2.85 -10.17 7.51
C LEU A 143 3.22 -11.47 8.25
N LYS A 144 4.43 -11.54 8.82
CA LYS A 144 4.84 -12.69 9.67
C LYS A 144 3.99 -12.80 10.93
N ARG A 145 3.72 -11.68 11.61
CA ARG A 145 2.87 -11.66 12.82
C ARG A 145 1.44 -12.10 12.53
N GLN A 146 0.95 -11.86 11.32
CA GLN A 146 -0.38 -12.25 10.86
C GLN A 146 -0.40 -13.62 10.17
N GLY A 147 0.70 -14.39 10.20
CA GLY A 147 0.76 -15.76 9.68
C GLY A 147 0.81 -15.90 8.16
N VAL A 148 1.03 -14.82 7.41
CA VAL A 148 1.07 -14.84 5.93
C VAL A 148 2.40 -15.35 5.39
N LEU A 149 3.49 -14.99 6.07
CA LEU A 149 4.84 -15.39 5.74
C LEU A 149 5.33 -16.37 6.80
N THR A 150 5.70 -17.58 6.37
CA THR A 150 6.50 -18.55 7.15
C THR A 150 7.93 -18.06 7.33
#